data_AF-A0A061NTJ3-F1
#
_entry.id   AF-A0A061NTJ3-F1
#
_cell.length_a   1.000
_cell.length_b   1.000
_cell.length_c   1.000
_cell.angle_alpha   90.00
_cell.angle_beta   90.00
_cell.angle_gamma   90.00
#
_symmetry.space_group_name_H-M   'P 1'
#
loop_
_entity.id
_entity.type
_entity.pdbx_description
1 polymer ?
#
loop_
_entity_poly.entity_id
_entity_poly.type
_entity_poly.pdbx_seq_one_letter_code
_entity_poly.pdbx_strand_id
1 'polypeptide(L)'
;MKQGGDVIAPGDRKRQVQIIDVRDLASWVVNRVEERVTGIYNVTGPSYKLTMEELLNTCKDVCNPNTKLIWIEEEFLLNNQIKPWDELPLWLPEALNGAASVNNEKALNEGLSFLPLRQTIEDVNSWLDYKGNSNTSDFATVLSKEKESKIIDAWKQLSR
;
A
#
# COMPACT_ATOMS: atom_id res chain seq x y z
N MET A 1 -6.59 8.04 -5.77
CA MET A 1 -5.81 9.31 -5.69
C MET A 1 -5.83 10.14 -6.96
N LYS A 2 -5.48 9.62 -8.15
CA LYS A 2 -5.40 10.44 -9.39
C LYS A 2 -6.66 11.26 -9.69
N GLN A 3 -7.83 10.70 -9.42
CA GLN A 3 -9.13 11.37 -9.61
C GLN A 3 -9.41 12.51 -8.58
N GLY A 4 -8.50 12.77 -7.64
CA GLY A 4 -8.57 13.83 -6.64
C GLY A 4 -9.66 13.62 -5.59
N GLY A 5 -9.97 14.69 -4.87
CA GLY A 5 -11.02 14.71 -3.83
C GLY A 5 -10.55 14.19 -2.48
N ASP A 6 -11.52 13.82 -1.67
CA ASP A 6 -11.29 13.20 -0.37
C ASP A 6 -11.12 11.68 -0.56
N VAL A 7 -10.07 11.10 0.03
CA VAL A 7 -9.73 9.68 -0.06
C VAL A 7 -9.54 9.13 1.35
N ILE A 8 -10.07 7.94 1.63
CA ILE A 8 -9.95 7.31 2.95
C ILE A 8 -8.50 6.89 3.19
N ALA A 9 -7.98 7.26 4.36
CA ALA A 9 -6.75 6.75 4.94
C ALA A 9 -7.12 5.94 6.20
N PRO A 10 -6.81 4.63 6.26
CA PRO A 10 -7.37 3.78 7.30
C PRO A 10 -6.50 3.68 8.56
N GLY A 11 -7.14 3.73 9.72
CA GLY A 11 -6.55 3.41 11.01
C GLY A 11 -5.43 4.37 11.45
N ASP A 12 -4.45 3.82 12.17
CA ASP A 12 -3.30 4.58 12.67
C ASP A 12 -2.33 4.97 11.55
N ARG A 13 -1.98 6.26 11.49
CA ARG A 13 -0.97 6.84 10.60
C ARG A 13 0.37 6.12 10.65
N LYS A 14 0.79 5.72 11.85
CA LYS A 14 2.10 5.10 12.13
C LYS A 14 2.09 3.59 11.91
N ARG A 15 0.96 3.03 11.45
CA ARG A 15 0.82 1.61 11.11
C ARG A 15 1.89 1.22 10.10
N GLN A 16 2.63 0.17 10.41
CA GLN A 16 3.63 -0.35 9.49
C GLN A 16 2.95 -1.03 8.30
N VAL A 17 3.50 -0.81 7.12
CA VAL A 17 3.18 -1.55 5.89
C VAL A 17 4.47 -2.09 5.31
N GLN A 18 4.37 -3.18 4.55
CA GLN A 18 5.50 -3.75 3.82
C GLN A 18 5.12 -3.94 2.37
N ILE A 19 5.99 -3.45 1.48
CA ILE A 19 5.87 -3.60 0.03
C ILE A 19 7.26 -3.82 -0.56
N ILE A 20 7.31 -4.42 -1.74
CA ILE A 20 8.54 -4.57 -2.51
C ILE A 20 8.23 -4.30 -3.98
N ASP A 21 9.14 -3.60 -4.67
CA ASP A 21 9.06 -3.49 -6.11
C ASP A 21 9.34 -4.86 -6.76
N VAL A 22 8.52 -5.24 -7.73
CA VAL A 22 8.69 -6.53 -8.41
C VAL A 22 10.06 -6.67 -9.08
N ARG A 23 10.68 -5.55 -9.49
CA ARG A 23 12.02 -5.54 -10.08
C ARG A 23 13.10 -5.86 -9.05
N ASP A 24 12.98 -5.31 -7.84
CA ASP A 24 13.90 -5.61 -6.73
C ASP A 24 13.84 -7.09 -6.36
N LEU A 25 12.62 -7.63 -6.25
CA LEU A 25 12.40 -9.05 -6.01
C LEU A 25 13.01 -9.91 -7.13
N ALA A 26 12.70 -9.59 -8.39
CA ALA A 26 13.17 -10.36 -9.53
C ALA A 26 14.70 -10.33 -9.65
N SER A 27 15.32 -9.16 -9.52
CA SER A 27 16.77 -9.00 -9.54
C SER A 27 17.44 -9.80 -8.42
N TRP A 28 16.90 -9.73 -7.20
CA TRP A 28 17.46 -10.49 -6.09
C TRP A 28 17.36 -12.00 -6.32
N VAL A 29 16.21 -12.50 -6.76
CA VAL A 29 16.00 -13.94 -7.06
C VAL A 29 16.97 -14.42 -8.14
N VAL A 30 17.10 -13.68 -9.25
CA VAL A 30 18.02 -14.05 -10.34
C VAL A 30 19.46 -14.10 -9.84
N ASN A 31 19.91 -13.10 -9.08
CA ASN A 31 21.27 -13.08 -8.53
C ASN A 31 21.53 -14.28 -7.61
N ARG A 32 20.59 -14.64 -6.72
CA ARG A 32 20.75 -15.81 -5.83
C ARG A 32 20.83 -17.12 -6.61
N VAL A 33 20.09 -17.24 -7.70
CA VAL A 33 20.14 -18.42 -8.59
C VAL A 33 21.51 -18.52 -9.29
N GLU A 34 22.02 -17.41 -9.82
CA GLU A 34 23.33 -17.38 -10.50
C GLU A 34 24.49 -17.72 -9.55
N GLU A 35 24.43 -17.25 -8.31
CA GLU A 35 25.40 -17.54 -7.27
C GLU A 35 25.21 -18.92 -6.61
N ARG A 36 24.16 -19.66 -6.99
CA ARG A 36 23.78 -20.96 -6.41
C ARG A 36 23.54 -20.90 -4.89
N VAL A 37 23.10 -19.75 -4.40
CA VAL A 37 22.71 -19.56 -3.00
C VAL A 37 21.32 -20.14 -2.80
N THR A 38 21.16 -20.98 -1.78
CA THR A 38 19.88 -21.62 -1.45
C THR A 38 19.46 -21.28 -0.02
N GLY A 39 18.18 -21.48 0.28
CA GLY A 39 17.63 -21.30 1.63
C GLY A 39 16.25 -20.65 1.63
N ILE A 40 15.71 -20.50 2.83
CA ILE A 40 14.42 -19.83 3.06
C ILE A 40 14.69 -18.36 3.41
N TYR A 41 13.99 -17.46 2.73
CA TYR A 41 14.12 -16.01 2.88
C TYR A 41 12.73 -15.36 2.80
N ASN A 42 12.51 -14.36 3.65
CA ASN A 42 11.40 -13.43 3.45
C ASN A 42 11.91 -12.26 2.61
N VAL A 43 11.34 -12.06 1.43
CA VAL A 43 11.75 -11.02 0.49
C VAL A 43 10.62 -10.00 0.40
N THR A 44 10.62 -9.09 1.35
CA THR A 44 9.68 -7.96 1.45
C THR A 44 10.47 -6.69 1.77
N GLY A 45 9.84 -5.53 1.73
CA GLY A 45 10.51 -4.26 1.94
C GLY A 45 9.70 -3.26 2.74
N PRO A 46 10.26 -2.04 2.90
CA PRO A 46 11.65 -1.70 2.62
C PRO A 46 12.61 -2.16 3.75
N SER A 47 13.87 -1.70 3.72
CA SER A 47 14.86 -1.92 4.78
C SER A 47 14.63 -1.05 6.03
N TYR A 48 13.56 -0.24 6.04
CA TYR A 48 13.16 0.63 7.13
C TYR A 48 11.68 0.44 7.45
N LYS A 49 11.22 1.00 8.56
CA LYS A 49 9.81 0.96 8.95
C LYS A 49 9.00 1.96 8.12
N LEU A 50 8.45 1.50 6.99
CA LEU A 50 7.51 2.27 6.18
C LEU A 50 6.15 2.35 6.88
N THR A 51 5.62 3.56 7.01
CA THR A 51 4.29 3.81 7.61
C THR A 51 3.21 3.98 6.55
N MET A 52 1.95 3.71 6.92
CA MET A 52 0.79 3.98 6.07
C MET A 52 0.72 5.46 5.69
N GLU A 53 1.05 6.38 6.62
CA GLU A 53 1.08 7.82 6.34
C GLU A 53 2.13 8.18 5.28
N GLU A 54 3.34 7.65 5.39
CA GLU A 54 4.41 7.88 4.41
C GLU A 54 4.05 7.34 3.03
N LEU A 55 3.49 6.13 2.97
CA LEU A 55 3.02 5.51 1.73
C LEU A 55 1.95 6.37 1.05
N LEU A 56 0.87 6.71 1.77
CA LEU A 56 -0.25 7.45 1.20
C LEU A 56 0.11 8.89 0.83
N ASN A 57 0.97 9.57 1.61
CA ASN A 57 1.45 10.89 1.24
C ASN A 57 2.34 10.84 -0.01
N THR A 58 3.20 9.83 -0.15
CA THR A 58 4.01 9.68 -1.37
C THR A 58 3.13 9.41 -2.59
N CYS A 59 2.11 8.55 -2.46
CA CYS A 59 1.11 8.32 -3.50
C CYS A 59 0.35 9.60 -3.86
N LYS A 60 -0.03 10.42 -2.87
CA LYS A 60 -0.71 11.69 -3.08
C LYS A 60 0.19 12.64 -3.87
N ASP A 61 1.44 12.81 -3.46
CA ASP A 61 2.37 13.74 -4.07
C ASP A 61 2.72 13.37 -5.51
N VAL A 62 2.83 12.08 -5.82
CA VAL A 62 3.08 11.58 -7.17
C VAL A 62 1.83 11.68 -8.06
N CYS A 63 0.67 11.24 -7.55
CA CYS A 63 -0.51 11.04 -8.39
C CYS A 63 -1.39 12.29 -8.51
N ASN A 64 -1.66 12.98 -7.39
CA ASN A 64 -2.46 14.21 -7.35
C ASN A 64 -2.33 14.93 -5.99
N PRO A 65 -1.48 15.98 -5.89
CA PRO A 65 -1.23 16.72 -4.65
C PRO A 65 -2.46 17.41 -4.04
N ASN A 66 -3.54 17.60 -4.81
CA ASN A 66 -4.79 18.19 -4.32
C ASN A 66 -5.69 17.19 -3.57
N THR A 67 -5.31 15.91 -3.53
CA THR A 67 -6.03 14.86 -2.79
C THR A 67 -5.97 15.14 -1.28
N LYS A 68 -7.08 14.96 -0.58
CA LYS A 68 -7.16 15.07 0.88
C LYS A 68 -7.32 13.68 1.48
N LEU A 69 -6.34 13.28 2.29
CA LEU A 69 -6.42 12.03 3.03
C LEU A 69 -7.30 12.23 4.27
N ILE A 70 -8.40 11.50 4.35
CA ILE A 70 -9.32 11.49 5.49
C ILE A 70 -8.99 10.27 6.34
N TRP A 71 -8.33 10.51 7.47
CA TRP A 71 -7.99 9.45 8.42
C TRP A 71 -9.23 9.03 9.20
N ILE A 72 -9.60 7.75 9.06
CA ILE A 72 -10.79 7.17 9.69
C ILE A 72 -10.36 6.00 10.58
N GLU A 73 -10.92 5.95 11.78
CA GLU A 73 -10.63 4.93 12.78
C GLU A 73 -11.06 3.53 12.32
N GLU A 74 -10.26 2.53 12.70
CA GLU A 74 -10.47 1.13 12.32
C GLU A 74 -11.85 0.63 12.72
N GLU A 75 -12.28 0.88 13.96
CA GLU A 75 -13.60 0.46 14.46
C GLU A 75 -14.73 1.01 13.59
N PHE A 76 -14.64 2.27 13.17
CA PHE A 76 -15.64 2.88 12.31
C PHE A 76 -15.67 2.23 10.93
N LEU A 77 -14.50 1.98 10.32
CA LEU A 77 -14.41 1.31 9.02
C LEU A 77 -15.01 -0.10 9.06
N LEU A 78 -14.67 -0.86 10.11
CA LEU A 78 -15.19 -2.22 10.31
C LEU A 78 -16.70 -2.24 10.56
N ASN A 79 -17.22 -1.33 11.40
CA ASN A 79 -18.65 -1.21 11.67
C ASN A 79 -19.47 -0.81 10.43
N ASN A 80 -18.84 -0.10 9.49
CA ASN A 80 -19.43 0.23 8.19
C ASN A 80 -19.15 -0.83 7.11
N GLN A 81 -18.71 -2.03 7.50
CA GLN A 81 -18.51 -3.17 6.61
C GLN A 81 -17.50 -2.87 5.47
N ILE A 82 -16.46 -2.10 5.77
CA ILE A 82 -15.29 -2.00 4.90
C ILE A 82 -14.48 -3.29 5.07
N LYS A 83 -14.24 -3.99 3.97
CA LYS A 83 -13.46 -5.23 3.94
C LYS A 83 -11.97 -4.90 3.96
N PRO A 84 -11.23 -5.27 5.01
CA PRO A 84 -9.79 -5.07 5.04
C PRO A 84 -9.12 -5.82 3.89
N TRP A 85 -8.00 -5.29 3.39
CA TRP A 85 -7.25 -5.78 2.22
C TRP A 85 -7.99 -5.67 0.88
N ASP A 86 -9.23 -6.14 0.80
CA ASP A 86 -10.03 -6.19 -0.43
C ASP A 86 -10.40 -4.78 -0.92
N GLU A 87 -11.01 -3.98 -0.05
CA GLU A 87 -11.52 -2.65 -0.40
C GLU A 87 -10.48 -1.56 -0.14
N LEU A 88 -9.65 -1.73 0.88
CA LEU A 88 -8.55 -0.83 1.22
C LEU A 88 -7.23 -1.62 1.20
N PRO A 89 -6.46 -1.55 0.10
CA PRO A 89 -5.22 -2.29 -0.06
C PRO A 89 -4.21 -1.99 1.04
N LEU A 90 -3.46 -3.02 1.45
CA LEU A 90 -2.41 -2.96 2.48
C LEU A 90 -2.89 -2.58 3.89
N TRP A 91 -4.19 -2.37 4.09
CA TRP A 91 -4.77 -2.18 5.41
C TRP A 91 -5.32 -3.50 5.96
N LEU A 92 -4.81 -3.85 7.14
CA LEU A 92 -5.25 -4.99 7.92
C LEU A 92 -5.57 -4.55 9.35
N PRO A 93 -6.61 -5.14 9.98
CA PRO A 93 -6.99 -4.82 11.35
C PRO A 93 -5.85 -4.99 12.33
N GLU A 94 -5.92 -4.33 13.49
CA GLU A 94 -4.83 -4.31 14.46
C GLU A 94 -4.40 -5.71 14.87
N ALA A 95 -5.37 -6.60 15.08
CA ALA A 95 -5.17 -8.01 15.43
C ALA A 95 -4.30 -8.80 14.42
N LEU A 96 -4.16 -8.32 13.18
CA LEU A 96 -3.40 -8.95 12.10
C LEU A 96 -2.09 -8.21 11.74
N ASN A 97 -1.56 -7.35 12.63
CA ASN A 97 -0.36 -6.55 12.31
C ASN A 97 0.88 -7.37 11.96
N GLY A 98 0.95 -8.62 12.43
CA GLY A 98 2.08 -9.51 12.19
C GLY A 98 2.35 -9.73 10.69
N ALA A 99 1.30 -9.65 9.87
CA ALA A 99 1.39 -9.80 8.43
C ALA A 99 2.20 -8.67 7.74
N ALA A 100 2.32 -7.50 8.37
CA ALA A 100 3.05 -6.35 7.85
C ALA A 100 4.35 -6.04 8.64
N SER A 101 4.86 -7.02 9.40
CA SER A 101 6.07 -6.88 10.22
C SER A 101 7.00 -8.09 10.07
N VAL A 102 7.04 -8.68 8.88
CA VAL A 102 7.86 -9.85 8.56
C VAL A 102 9.35 -9.46 8.58
N ASN A 103 10.17 -10.18 9.35
CA ASN A 103 11.62 -9.98 9.38
C ASN A 103 12.24 -10.41 8.03
N ASN A 104 12.95 -9.49 7.39
CA ASN A 104 13.66 -9.66 6.12
C ASN A 104 15.18 -9.49 6.27
N GLU A 105 15.73 -9.41 7.49
CA GLU A 105 17.15 -9.13 7.74
C GLU A 105 18.09 -10.12 7.06
N LYS A 106 17.67 -11.39 7.01
CA LYS A 106 18.42 -12.44 6.31
C LYS A 106 18.59 -12.12 4.81
N ALA A 107 17.55 -11.60 4.16
CA ALA A 107 17.63 -11.21 2.75
C ALA A 107 18.46 -9.95 2.56
N LEU A 108 18.38 -8.98 3.48
CA LEU A 108 19.22 -7.77 3.46
C LEU A 108 20.71 -8.11 3.55
N ASN A 109 21.08 -9.01 4.46
CA ASN A 109 22.46 -9.49 4.62
C ASN A 109 22.95 -10.26 3.38
N GLU A 110 22.02 -10.79 2.59
CA GLU A 110 22.25 -11.47 1.31
C GLU A 110 22.00 -10.53 0.11
N GLY A 111 22.27 -9.23 0.27
CA GLY A 111 22.31 -8.28 -0.85
C GLY A 111 20.96 -7.86 -1.42
N LEU A 112 19.84 -8.07 -0.72
CA LEU A 112 18.56 -7.47 -1.10
C LEU A 112 18.66 -5.94 -1.03
N SER A 113 18.41 -5.29 -2.16
CA SER A 113 18.36 -3.84 -2.32
C SER A 113 16.97 -3.39 -2.77
N PHE A 114 16.66 -2.11 -2.55
CA PHE A 114 15.35 -1.56 -2.90
C PHE A 114 15.50 -0.27 -3.71
N LEU A 115 14.64 -0.11 -4.70
CA LEU A 115 14.37 1.19 -5.30
C LEU A 115 13.71 2.13 -4.28
N PRO A 116 13.86 3.46 -4.45
CA PRO A 116 13.11 4.42 -3.65
C PRO A 116 11.61 4.23 -3.82
N LEU A 117 10.84 4.30 -2.72
CA LEU A 117 9.38 4.18 -2.71
C LEU A 117 8.70 5.05 -3.78
N ARG A 118 9.15 6.31 -3.90
CA ARG A 118 8.64 7.26 -4.88
C ARG A 118 8.80 6.76 -6.32
N GLN A 119 9.92 6.13 -6.65
CA GLN A 119 10.18 5.58 -7.99
C GLN A 119 9.17 4.47 -8.33
N THR A 120 8.95 3.53 -7.40
CA THR A 120 7.94 2.47 -7.58
C THR A 120 6.55 3.05 -7.82
N ILE A 121 6.14 4.07 -7.05
CA ILE A 121 4.84 4.72 -7.20
C ILE A 121 4.73 5.46 -8.55
N GLU A 122 5.77 6.17 -8.96
CA GLU A 122 5.82 6.87 -10.26
C GLU A 122 5.70 5.90 -11.44
N ASP A 123 6.40 4.76 -11.36
CA ASP A 123 6.36 3.73 -12.39
C ASP A 123 5.00 3.03 -12.44
N VAL A 124 4.40 2.70 -11.29
CA VAL A 124 3.04 2.11 -11.23
C VAL A 124 1.99 3.09 -11.75
N ASN A 125 2.07 4.38 -11.37
CA ASN A 125 1.14 5.40 -11.87
C ASN A 125 1.27 5.57 -13.39
N SER A 126 2.49 5.57 -13.92
CA SER A 126 2.74 5.62 -15.36
C SER A 126 2.24 4.38 -16.10
N TRP A 127 2.39 3.20 -15.49
CA TRP A 127 1.90 1.94 -16.04
C TRP A 127 0.37 1.87 -16.11
N LEU A 128 -0.33 2.41 -15.10
CA LEU A 128 -1.80 2.52 -15.11
C LEU A 128 -2.31 3.43 -16.23
N ASP A 129 -1.53 4.45 -16.62
CA ASP A 129 -1.85 5.35 -17.72
C ASP A 129 -1.56 4.75 -19.10
N TYR A 130 -0.68 3.75 -19.15
CA TYR A 130 -0.30 3.12 -20.40
C TYR A 130 -1.42 2.20 -20.93
N LYS A 131 -2.02 2.62 -22.06
CA LYS A 131 -2.97 1.87 -22.93
C LYS A 131 -3.93 0.91 -22.21
N GLY A 132 -4.75 1.42 -21.29
CA GLY A 132 -5.92 0.70 -20.79
C GLY A 132 -5.64 -0.34 -19.70
N ASN A 133 -4.45 -0.32 -19.08
CA ASN A 133 -4.16 -1.13 -17.89
C ASN A 133 -4.99 -0.71 -16.65
N SER A 134 -5.81 0.33 -16.77
CA SER A 134 -6.84 0.69 -15.80
C SER A 134 -8.15 -0.07 -16.01
N ASN A 135 -8.11 -1.33 -16.47
CA ASN A 135 -9.32 -2.14 -16.57
C ASN A 135 -9.93 -2.28 -15.18
N THR A 136 -11.15 -1.80 -15.01
CA THR A 136 -11.83 -1.74 -13.72
C THR A 136 -12.07 -3.12 -13.11
N SER A 137 -12.02 -4.19 -13.92
CA SER A 137 -12.11 -5.58 -13.45
C SER A 137 -10.94 -5.98 -12.54
N ASP A 138 -9.74 -5.45 -12.79
CA ASP A 138 -8.53 -5.81 -12.05
C ASP A 138 -8.54 -5.22 -10.63
N PHE A 139 -9.44 -4.25 -10.40
CA PHE A 139 -9.67 -3.58 -9.14
C PHE A 139 -11.11 -3.77 -8.63
N ALA A 140 -11.81 -4.82 -9.08
CA ALA A 140 -13.24 -5.01 -8.79
C ALA A 140 -13.58 -5.12 -7.30
N THR A 141 -12.61 -5.49 -6.46
CA THR A 141 -12.76 -5.55 -5.00
C THR A 141 -12.45 -4.23 -4.30
N VAL A 142 -11.79 -3.29 -4.98
CA VAL A 142 -11.39 -2.01 -4.41
C VAL A 142 -12.61 -1.16 -4.12
N LEU A 143 -12.54 -0.38 -3.04
CA LEU A 143 -13.61 0.50 -2.60
C LEU A 143 -14.11 1.42 -3.74
N SER A 144 -15.40 1.34 -4.04
CA SER A 144 -16.01 2.22 -5.04
C SER A 144 -16.07 3.66 -4.51
N LYS A 145 -15.95 4.64 -5.40
CA LYS A 145 -16.06 6.07 -5.06
C LYS A 145 -17.37 6.43 -4.35
N GLU A 146 -18.46 5.78 -4.75
CA GLU A 146 -19.78 6.02 -4.17
C GLU A 146 -19.85 5.53 -2.73
N LYS A 147 -19.27 4.34 -2.44
CA LYS A 147 -19.16 3.83 -1.07
C LYS A 147 -18.19 4.69 -0.27
N GLU A 148 -17.02 5.03 -0.82
CA GLU A 148 -16.01 5.88 -0.18
C GLU A 148 -16.60 7.23 0.27
N SER A 149 -17.32 7.94 -0.62
CA SER A 149 -17.94 9.22 -0.29
C SER A 149 -18.97 9.10 0.84
N LYS A 150 -19.81 8.06 0.82
CA LYS A 150 -20.81 7.83 1.89
C LYS A 150 -20.16 7.63 3.25
N ILE A 151 -19.05 6.88 3.29
CA ILE A 151 -18.30 6.60 4.52
C ILE A 151 -17.65 7.88 5.04
N ILE A 152 -17.03 8.68 4.16
CA ILE A 152 -16.44 9.97 4.52
C ILE A 152 -17.51 10.93 5.06
N ASP A 153 -18.68 11.00 4.42
CA ASP A 153 -19.76 11.88 4.86
C ASP A 153 -20.31 11.46 6.23
N ALA A 154 -20.51 10.15 6.45
CA ALA A 154 -20.92 9.61 7.75
C ALA A 154 -19.88 9.91 8.84
N TRP A 155 -18.58 9.76 8.53
CA TRP A 155 -17.49 10.08 9.44
C TRP A 155 -17.49 11.56 9.83
N LYS A 156 -17.60 12.46 8.85
CA LYS A 156 -17.63 13.92 9.09
C LYS A 156 -18.83 14.36 9.92
N GLN A 157 -19.95 13.65 9.86
CA GLN A 157 -21.13 13.94 10.70
C GLN A 157 -20.90 13.52 12.15
N LEU A 158 -20.15 12.44 12.38
CA LEU A 158 -19.81 11.96 13.72
C LEU A 158 -18.73 12.83 14.39
N SER A 159 -17.80 13.40 13.62
CA SER A 159 -16.70 14.24 14.12
C SER A 159 -17.06 15.73 14.28
N ARG A 160 -18.34 16.10 14.13
CA ARG A 160 -18.86 17.47 14.35
C ARG A 160 -19.43 17.61 15.75
#